data_AF-A0A2N6IIQ5-F1
#
_entry.id   AF-A0A2N6IIQ5-F1
#
_cell.length_a   1.000
_cell.length_b   1.000
_cell.length_c   1.000
_cell.angle_alpha   90.00
_cell.angle_beta   90.00
_cell.angle_gamma   90.00
#
_symmetry.space_group_name_H-M   'P 1'
#
loop_
_entity.id
_entity.type
_entity.pdbx_description
1 polymer ?
#
loop_
_entity_poly.entity_id
_entity_poly.type
_entity_poly.pdbx_seq_one_letter_code
_entity_poly.pdbx_strand_id
1 'polypeptide(L)'
;MAPGWAQALEPSATDTLIAGMKPGQYVDVRPAMLKARTEFSQALYYKTDTHWNRLGGWVAMRALGDELAHTAPGLHTLSGQQVQPGTASQRNGGDLANFLKLSETLHDSEIPVEIDIGRPVETAKYDFDTGRLLESGGNPEVGAPRAPVLVKSPNALNRKKVLWLRDSFGTAMSPYMAATFSETLQIHYGVSDAAMVVKLVQKYQPDYVFFTVVERNARAPRFEQAPPLHVTAKPANFVAMARGTESSANDLAAVPASRAYRVTGGDAFLTFKLAPAVRAAEASRVTFNLGCDDKSVAVPVQLLWHAADGHPSEALSVRFMATPGSNSIDLATLPAWQPTATITAVRIDLDSPDACSMLTIDAVELGR
;
A
#
# COMPACT_ATOMS: atom_id res chain seq x y z
N MET A 1 -30.52 13.60 -8.03
CA MET A 1 -29.29 14.38 -8.27
C MET A 1 -29.22 15.46 -7.21
N ALA A 2 -28.02 15.76 -6.70
CA ALA A 2 -27.83 16.90 -5.82
C ALA A 2 -28.14 18.21 -6.58
N PRO A 3 -28.62 19.26 -5.90
CA PRO A 3 -28.78 20.59 -6.50
C PRO A 3 -27.47 21.07 -7.12
N GLY A 4 -27.54 21.89 -8.19
CA GLY A 4 -26.35 22.39 -8.89
C GLY A 4 -25.33 23.09 -7.99
N TRP A 5 -25.79 23.83 -6.97
CA TRP A 5 -24.92 24.51 -6.01
C TRP A 5 -24.18 23.57 -5.05
N ALA A 6 -24.59 22.30 -4.95
CA ALA A 6 -24.00 21.27 -4.12
C ALA A 6 -23.17 20.26 -4.93
N GLN A 7 -22.95 20.51 -6.22
CA GLN A 7 -22.08 19.67 -7.04
C GLN A 7 -20.62 19.81 -6.57
N ALA A 8 -19.90 18.69 -6.55
CA ALA A 8 -18.47 18.70 -6.28
C ALA A 8 -17.73 19.43 -7.41
N LEU A 9 -16.65 20.12 -7.04
CA LEU A 9 -15.71 20.68 -8.00
C LEU A 9 -14.90 19.56 -8.64
N GLU A 10 -14.58 19.73 -9.92
CA GLU A 10 -13.76 18.81 -10.71
C GLU A 10 -12.46 19.53 -11.16
N PRO A 11 -11.27 18.99 -10.85
CA PRO A 11 -11.02 17.80 -10.04
C PRO A 11 -11.33 18.04 -8.55
N SER A 12 -11.84 17.02 -7.87
CA SER A 12 -12.04 17.04 -6.43
C SER A 12 -10.72 16.91 -5.67
N ALA A 13 -10.72 17.18 -4.37
CA ALA A 13 -9.54 16.94 -3.52
C ALA A 13 -9.08 15.46 -3.55
N THR A 14 -10.03 14.52 -3.71
CA THR A 14 -9.73 13.09 -3.86
C THR A 14 -9.06 12.82 -5.20
N ASP A 15 -9.48 13.47 -6.28
CA ASP A 15 -8.87 13.28 -7.60
C ASP A 15 -7.43 13.78 -7.62
N THR A 16 -7.15 14.91 -6.96
CA THR A 16 -5.79 15.40 -6.77
C THR A 16 -4.92 14.43 -5.96
N LEU A 17 -5.48 13.81 -4.92
CA LEU A 17 -4.77 12.77 -4.14
C LEU A 17 -4.42 11.57 -5.02
N ILE A 18 -5.38 11.05 -5.77
CA ILE A 18 -5.24 9.84 -6.59
C ILE A 18 -4.31 10.06 -7.78
N ALA A 19 -4.30 11.26 -8.38
CA ALA A 19 -3.42 11.60 -9.49
C ALA A 19 -1.92 11.44 -9.15
N GLY A 20 -1.55 11.53 -7.87
CA GLY A 20 -0.17 11.32 -7.40
C GLY A 20 0.17 9.86 -7.05
N MET A 21 -0.81 8.95 -7.04
CA MET A 21 -0.63 7.57 -6.60
C MET A 21 -0.19 6.66 -7.74
N LYS A 22 0.62 5.64 -7.41
CA LYS A 22 1.04 4.60 -8.36
C LYS A 22 0.19 3.32 -8.26
N PRO A 23 0.23 2.47 -9.31
CA PRO A 23 -0.24 1.10 -9.20
C PRO A 23 0.31 0.42 -7.93
N GLY A 24 -0.56 -0.26 -7.20
CA GLY A 24 -0.28 -0.96 -5.94
C GLY A 24 -0.37 -0.11 -4.69
N GLN A 25 -0.45 1.22 -4.79
CA GLN A 25 -0.54 2.11 -3.62
C GLN A 25 -1.99 2.47 -3.27
N TYR A 26 -2.84 2.64 -4.28
CA TYR A 26 -4.22 3.05 -4.09
C TYR A 26 -5.12 2.43 -5.16
N VAL A 27 -6.21 1.79 -4.73
CA VAL A 27 -7.24 1.26 -5.64
C VAL A 27 -8.42 2.22 -5.63
N ASP A 28 -8.58 3.00 -6.71
CA ASP A 28 -9.77 3.84 -6.88
C ASP A 28 -10.96 3.00 -7.35
N VAL A 29 -11.89 2.76 -6.43
CA VAL A 29 -13.09 1.96 -6.68
C VAL A 29 -14.18 2.79 -7.41
N ARG A 30 -14.09 4.13 -7.45
CA ARG A 30 -15.16 4.98 -8.01
C ARG A 30 -15.39 4.73 -9.51
N PRO A 31 -14.37 4.62 -10.39
CA PRO A 31 -14.58 4.28 -11.79
C PRO A 31 -15.24 2.90 -11.96
N ALA A 32 -14.83 1.92 -11.16
CA ALA A 32 -15.42 0.58 -11.19
C ALA A 32 -16.90 0.59 -10.78
N MET A 33 -17.27 1.39 -9.77
CA MET A 33 -18.66 1.59 -9.34
C MET A 33 -19.51 2.27 -10.41
N LEU A 34 -18.98 3.32 -11.05
CA LEU A 34 -19.66 4.02 -12.12
C LEU A 34 -19.92 3.12 -13.33
N LYS A 35 -18.91 2.32 -13.71
CA LYS A 35 -19.05 1.32 -14.77
C LYS A 35 -20.07 0.23 -14.39
N ALA A 36 -20.02 -0.26 -13.15
CA ALA A 36 -20.91 -1.28 -12.66
C ALA A 36 -22.40 -0.86 -12.68
N ARG A 37 -22.71 0.45 -12.65
CA ARG A 37 -24.07 0.97 -12.82
C ARG A 37 -24.73 0.56 -14.14
N THR A 38 -23.95 0.36 -15.20
CA THR A 38 -24.49 -0.11 -16.49
C THR A 38 -24.38 -1.63 -16.64
N GLU A 39 -23.57 -2.29 -15.80
CA GLU A 39 -23.41 -3.75 -15.80
C GLU A 39 -24.52 -4.45 -14.99
N PHE A 40 -24.98 -3.82 -13.91
CA PHE A 40 -26.02 -4.36 -13.03
C PHE A 40 -27.28 -3.51 -13.04
N SER A 41 -28.45 -4.16 -13.03
CA SER A 41 -29.74 -3.47 -12.88
C SER A 41 -30.07 -3.15 -11.42
N GLN A 42 -29.43 -3.85 -10.48
CA GLN A 42 -29.58 -3.66 -9.04
C GLN A 42 -28.73 -2.49 -8.53
N ALA A 43 -29.18 -1.87 -7.44
CA ALA A 43 -28.40 -0.84 -6.76
C ALA A 43 -27.13 -1.46 -6.12
N LEU A 44 -26.03 -0.69 -6.11
CA LEU A 44 -24.76 -1.06 -5.47
C LEU A 44 -24.65 -0.53 -4.03
N TYR A 45 -25.54 0.39 -3.66
CA TYR A 45 -25.64 1.00 -2.35
C TYR A 45 -27.04 0.82 -1.81
N TYR A 46 -27.12 0.66 -0.50
CA TYR A 46 -28.39 0.78 0.20
C TYR A 46 -28.89 2.23 0.09
N LYS A 47 -30.21 2.39 0.09
CA LYS A 47 -30.87 3.69 -0.02
C LYS A 47 -30.90 4.41 1.32
N THR A 48 -31.01 3.67 2.42
CA THR A 48 -31.17 4.22 3.78
C THR A 48 -30.02 3.86 4.72
N ASP A 49 -28.87 3.56 4.13
CA ASP A 49 -27.64 3.24 4.82
C ASP A 49 -26.46 3.95 4.12
N THR A 50 -25.41 4.29 4.86
CA THR A 50 -24.21 4.94 4.30
C THR A 50 -23.29 3.99 3.52
N HIS A 51 -23.50 2.68 3.57
CA HIS A 51 -22.63 1.67 2.99
C HIS A 51 -23.10 1.22 1.59
N TRP A 52 -22.15 0.69 0.83
CA TRP A 52 -22.49 -0.20 -0.27
C TRP A 52 -23.20 -1.47 0.25
N ASN A 53 -23.94 -2.15 -0.62
CA ASN A 53 -24.44 -3.49 -0.33
C ASN A 53 -23.44 -4.58 -0.74
N ARG A 54 -23.81 -5.86 -0.61
CA ARG A 54 -22.94 -6.98 -1.00
C ARG A 54 -22.48 -6.92 -2.45
N LEU A 55 -23.34 -6.47 -3.37
CA LEU A 55 -23.00 -6.31 -4.77
C LEU A 55 -21.99 -5.17 -4.98
N GLY A 56 -22.14 -4.04 -4.30
CA GLY A 56 -21.12 -2.99 -4.30
C GLY A 56 -19.80 -3.45 -3.66
N GLY A 57 -19.85 -4.23 -2.58
CA GLY A 57 -18.69 -4.89 -2.00
C GLY A 57 -17.96 -5.82 -2.99
N TRP A 58 -18.71 -6.53 -3.85
CA TRP A 58 -18.13 -7.32 -4.94
C TRP A 58 -17.43 -6.44 -5.97
N VAL A 59 -18.06 -5.33 -6.40
CA VAL A 59 -17.43 -4.39 -7.34
C VAL A 59 -16.12 -3.83 -6.79
N ALA A 60 -16.07 -3.52 -5.48
CA ALA A 60 -14.84 -3.11 -4.81
C ALA A 60 -13.79 -4.23 -4.78
N MET A 61 -14.20 -5.46 -4.47
CA MET A 61 -13.30 -6.62 -4.50
C MET A 61 -12.73 -6.89 -5.90
N ARG A 62 -13.56 -6.77 -6.94
CA ARG A 62 -13.13 -6.93 -8.33
C ARG A 62 -12.07 -5.90 -8.71
N ALA A 63 -12.27 -4.62 -8.35
CA ALA A 63 -11.27 -3.57 -8.58
C ALA A 63 -9.95 -3.85 -7.83
N LEU A 64 -10.03 -4.33 -6.59
CA LEU A 64 -8.84 -4.78 -5.85
C LEU A 64 -8.16 -5.97 -6.53
N GLY A 65 -8.94 -6.95 -7.02
CA GLY A 65 -8.45 -8.10 -7.75
C GLY A 65 -7.70 -7.71 -9.03
N ASP A 66 -8.23 -6.78 -9.81
CA ASP A 66 -7.58 -6.27 -11.02
C ASP A 66 -6.21 -5.65 -10.69
N GLU A 67 -6.12 -4.84 -9.63
CA GLU A 67 -4.84 -4.26 -9.18
C GLU A 67 -3.85 -5.33 -8.70
N LEU A 68 -4.34 -6.32 -7.95
CA LEU A 68 -3.51 -7.42 -7.45
C LEU A 68 -2.99 -8.31 -8.59
N ALA A 69 -3.73 -8.46 -9.68
CA ALA A 69 -3.25 -9.20 -10.85
C ALA A 69 -2.01 -8.53 -11.49
N HIS A 70 -1.90 -7.20 -11.42
CA HIS A 70 -0.75 -6.45 -11.91
C HIS A 70 0.43 -6.45 -10.93
N THR A 71 0.14 -6.32 -9.64
CA THR A 71 1.17 -6.09 -8.61
C THR A 71 1.62 -7.36 -7.89
N ALA A 72 0.84 -8.44 -8.01
CA ALA A 72 1.11 -9.75 -7.43
C ALA A 72 0.73 -10.89 -8.42
N PRO A 73 1.49 -11.09 -9.52
CA PRO A 73 1.11 -11.97 -10.64
C PRO A 73 0.95 -13.46 -10.30
N GLY A 74 1.25 -13.89 -9.07
CA GLY A 74 0.99 -15.24 -8.56
C GLY A 74 -0.30 -15.38 -7.73
N LEU A 75 -1.07 -14.30 -7.53
CA LEU A 75 -2.30 -14.31 -6.75
C LEU A 75 -3.50 -14.66 -7.65
N HIS A 76 -4.28 -15.65 -7.23
CA HIS A 76 -5.56 -15.97 -7.88
C HIS A 76 -6.67 -15.07 -7.35
N THR A 77 -7.37 -14.36 -8.24
CA THR A 77 -8.48 -13.47 -7.89
C THR A 77 -9.82 -14.09 -8.24
N LEU A 78 -10.88 -13.63 -7.58
CA LEU A 78 -12.25 -14.04 -7.91
C LEU A 78 -12.64 -13.49 -9.27
N SER A 79 -13.22 -14.34 -10.11
CA SER A 79 -13.81 -13.90 -11.39
C SER A 79 -15.31 -13.61 -11.25
N GLY A 80 -15.87 -12.86 -12.21
CA GLY A 80 -17.32 -12.63 -12.29
C GLY A 80 -18.16 -13.88 -12.51
N GLN A 81 -17.57 -15.01 -12.91
CA GLN A 81 -18.28 -16.29 -12.99
C GLN A 81 -18.43 -16.94 -11.60
N GLN A 82 -17.49 -16.68 -10.70
CA GLN A 82 -17.47 -17.23 -9.34
C GLN A 82 -18.33 -16.42 -8.36
N VAL A 83 -18.82 -15.26 -8.77
CA VAL A 83 -19.60 -14.36 -7.92
C VAL A 83 -20.89 -14.00 -8.62
N GLN A 84 -22.00 -14.59 -8.17
CA GLN A 84 -23.31 -14.42 -8.81
C GLN A 84 -24.27 -13.65 -7.90
N PRO A 85 -24.79 -12.48 -8.35
CA PRO A 85 -25.84 -11.80 -7.63
C PRO A 85 -27.15 -12.57 -7.75
N GLY A 86 -27.79 -12.81 -6.61
CA GLY A 86 -29.11 -13.42 -6.54
C GLY A 86 -30.25 -12.42 -6.71
N THR A 87 -31.46 -12.90 -6.42
CA THR A 87 -32.66 -12.07 -6.47
C THR A 87 -32.70 -11.12 -5.28
N ALA A 88 -33.01 -9.85 -5.56
CA ALA A 88 -33.18 -8.83 -4.54
C ALA A 88 -34.21 -9.25 -3.49
N SER A 89 -33.86 -9.05 -2.21
CA SER A 89 -34.75 -9.26 -1.07
C SER A 89 -34.85 -7.99 -0.24
N GLN A 90 -36.01 -7.76 0.34
CA GLN A 90 -36.23 -6.58 1.17
C GLN A 90 -35.63 -6.78 2.56
N ARG A 91 -35.02 -5.72 3.11
CA ARG A 91 -34.57 -5.65 4.49
C ARG A 91 -34.99 -4.33 5.15
N ASN A 92 -34.93 -4.30 6.47
CA ASN A 92 -35.12 -3.06 7.24
C ASN A 92 -34.07 -2.01 6.87
N GLY A 93 -34.44 -0.74 7.05
CA GLY A 93 -33.59 0.39 6.74
C GLY A 93 -32.34 0.43 7.60
N GLY A 94 -31.23 0.83 6.98
CA GLY A 94 -29.90 0.85 7.60
C GLY A 94 -29.63 2.07 8.50
N ASP A 95 -28.35 2.45 8.58
CA ASP A 95 -27.86 3.41 9.58
C ASP A 95 -28.50 4.81 9.50
N LEU A 96 -28.80 5.33 8.30
CA LEU A 96 -29.47 6.62 8.12
C LEU A 96 -30.93 6.55 8.57
N ALA A 97 -31.63 5.46 8.25
CA ALA A 97 -32.99 5.24 8.77
C ALA A 97 -32.98 5.08 10.30
N ASN A 98 -32.00 4.36 10.84
CA ASN A 98 -31.85 4.16 12.28
C ASN A 98 -31.59 5.48 13.01
N PHE A 99 -30.80 6.39 12.43
CA PHE A 99 -30.58 7.73 12.97
C PHE A 99 -31.89 8.51 13.18
N LEU A 100 -32.87 8.28 12.29
CA LEU A 100 -34.21 8.87 12.36
C LEU A 100 -35.22 8.01 13.14
N LYS A 101 -34.81 6.84 13.67
CA LYS A 101 -35.67 5.80 14.26
C LYS A 101 -36.76 5.28 13.31
N LEU A 102 -36.45 5.21 12.02
CA LEU A 102 -37.36 4.80 10.95
C LEU A 102 -36.96 3.46 10.30
N SER A 103 -36.06 2.67 10.89
CA SER A 103 -35.58 1.41 10.30
C SER A 103 -36.67 0.38 10.03
N GLU A 104 -37.76 0.39 10.79
CA GLU A 104 -38.91 -0.51 10.57
C GLU A 104 -39.88 0.00 9.50
N THR A 105 -39.84 1.29 9.17
CA THR A 105 -40.73 1.93 8.20
C THR A 105 -40.08 2.13 6.84
N LEU A 106 -38.78 2.42 6.84
CA LEU A 106 -37.96 2.54 5.65
C LEU A 106 -37.28 1.21 5.36
N HIS A 107 -37.04 0.93 4.09
CA HIS A 107 -36.55 -0.36 3.65
C HIS A 107 -35.46 -0.21 2.62
N ASP A 108 -34.53 -1.15 2.67
CA ASP A 108 -33.45 -1.31 1.72
C ASP A 108 -33.63 -2.61 0.92
N SER A 109 -32.94 -2.66 -0.21
CA SER A 109 -32.85 -3.86 -1.04
C SER A 109 -31.50 -4.53 -0.79
N GLU A 110 -31.52 -5.75 -0.29
CA GLU A 110 -30.36 -6.62 -0.17
C GLU A 110 -30.23 -7.48 -1.43
N ILE A 111 -29.03 -7.51 -1.99
CA ILE A 111 -28.71 -8.39 -3.10
C ILE A 111 -27.84 -9.51 -2.52
N PRO A 112 -28.39 -10.71 -2.24
CA PRO A 112 -27.55 -11.82 -1.82
C PRO A 112 -26.55 -12.11 -2.94
N VAL A 113 -25.33 -12.45 -2.56
CA VAL A 113 -24.27 -12.81 -3.50
C VAL A 113 -23.77 -14.19 -3.15
N GLU A 114 -23.80 -15.09 -4.13
CA GLU A 114 -23.25 -16.43 -4.04
C GLU A 114 -21.79 -16.41 -4.50
N ILE A 115 -20.92 -17.10 -3.76
CA ILE A 115 -19.50 -17.23 -4.07
C ILE A 115 -19.20 -18.71 -4.31
N ASP A 116 -18.92 -19.06 -5.56
CA ASP A 116 -18.54 -20.41 -5.97
C ASP A 116 -17.08 -20.45 -6.45
N ILE A 117 -16.21 -20.96 -5.58
CA ILE A 117 -14.80 -21.22 -5.91
C ILE A 117 -14.51 -22.70 -6.20
N GLY A 118 -15.54 -23.47 -6.56
CA GLY A 118 -15.50 -24.93 -6.76
C GLY A 118 -15.44 -25.74 -5.46
N ARG A 119 -15.56 -25.07 -4.31
CA ARG A 119 -15.56 -25.68 -2.96
C ARG A 119 -16.20 -24.73 -1.94
N PRO A 120 -16.80 -25.24 -0.85
CA PRO A 120 -17.36 -24.41 0.19
C PRO A 120 -16.31 -23.50 0.84
N VAL A 121 -16.67 -22.22 1.00
CA VAL A 121 -15.89 -21.27 1.79
C VAL A 121 -16.32 -21.44 3.25
N GLU A 122 -15.58 -22.27 3.98
CA GLU A 122 -15.76 -22.47 5.41
C GLU A 122 -14.80 -21.57 6.18
N THR A 123 -15.32 -20.84 7.18
CA THR A 123 -14.52 -19.91 7.98
C THR A 123 -14.55 -20.24 9.46
N ALA A 124 -13.46 -19.89 10.14
CA ALA A 124 -13.38 -19.87 11.60
C ALA A 124 -12.77 -18.55 12.06
N LYS A 125 -13.45 -17.85 12.98
CA LYS A 125 -13.07 -16.55 13.53
C LYS A 125 -12.49 -16.76 14.92
N TYR A 126 -11.34 -16.16 15.18
CA TYR A 126 -10.63 -16.25 16.44
C TYR A 126 -10.31 -14.86 16.96
N ASP A 127 -10.38 -14.69 18.28
CA ASP A 127 -9.70 -13.60 18.95
C ASP A 127 -8.19 -13.82 18.81
N PHE A 128 -7.48 -12.87 18.19
CA PHE A 128 -6.09 -13.08 17.81
C PHE A 128 -5.11 -13.09 19.00
N ASP A 129 -5.46 -12.41 20.09
CA ASP A 129 -4.60 -12.31 21.25
C ASP A 129 -4.72 -13.55 22.15
N THR A 130 -5.94 -14.03 22.37
CA THR A 130 -6.23 -15.18 23.22
C THR A 130 -6.25 -16.51 22.48
N GLY A 131 -6.40 -16.50 21.15
CA GLY A 131 -6.60 -17.70 20.34
C GLY A 131 -7.98 -18.33 20.49
N ARG A 132 -8.90 -17.69 21.22
CA ARG A 132 -10.24 -18.20 21.49
C ARG A 132 -11.08 -18.21 20.21
N LEU A 133 -11.70 -19.36 19.91
CA LEU A 133 -12.69 -19.46 18.84
C LEU A 133 -13.92 -18.59 19.19
N LEU A 134 -14.27 -17.68 18.29
CA LEU A 134 -15.42 -16.80 18.42
C LEU A 134 -16.64 -17.36 17.69
N GLU A 135 -16.43 -17.84 16.46
CA GLU A 135 -17.46 -18.33 15.56
C GLU A 135 -16.84 -19.25 14.51
N SER A 136 -17.59 -20.23 14.01
CA SER A 136 -17.17 -21.09 12.89
C SER A 136 -18.36 -21.56 12.08
N GLY A 137 -18.12 -21.78 10.78
CA GLY A 137 -19.09 -22.32 9.84
C GLY A 137 -19.49 -21.32 8.77
N GLY A 138 -19.55 -21.78 7.52
CA GLY A 138 -19.89 -20.99 6.35
C GLY A 138 -18.99 -19.77 6.16
N ASN A 139 -19.50 -18.79 5.43
CA ASN A 139 -18.82 -17.54 5.10
C ASN A 139 -19.65 -16.30 5.47
N PRO A 140 -20.03 -16.12 6.75
CA PRO A 140 -20.78 -14.96 7.18
C PRO A 140 -19.92 -13.68 7.08
N GLU A 141 -20.58 -12.55 6.85
CA GLU A 141 -19.91 -11.25 6.94
C GLU A 141 -19.27 -11.05 8.32
N VAL A 142 -18.13 -10.36 8.30
CA VAL A 142 -17.42 -9.91 9.49
C VAL A 142 -17.63 -8.40 9.58
N GLY A 143 -18.26 -7.95 10.66
CA GLY A 143 -18.36 -6.52 10.96
C GLY A 143 -16.97 -5.87 11.10
N ALA A 144 -16.86 -4.57 11.30
CA ALA A 144 -15.56 -3.91 11.48
C ALA A 144 -15.07 -4.10 12.92
N PRO A 145 -14.13 -5.02 13.20
CA PRO A 145 -13.81 -5.37 14.58
C PRO A 145 -12.92 -4.29 15.20
N ARG A 146 -13.20 -3.93 16.45
CA ARG A 146 -12.38 -2.98 17.23
C ARG A 146 -11.25 -3.66 18.02
N ALA A 147 -11.15 -4.98 17.93
CA ALA A 147 -10.03 -5.78 18.41
C ALA A 147 -9.53 -6.66 17.26
N PRO A 148 -8.26 -7.14 17.27
CA PRO A 148 -7.76 -7.97 16.19
C PRO A 148 -8.50 -9.33 16.12
N VAL A 149 -9.19 -9.58 15.01
CA VAL A 149 -9.91 -10.84 14.76
C VAL A 149 -9.25 -11.57 13.61
N LEU A 150 -8.81 -12.81 13.85
CA LEU A 150 -8.26 -13.68 12.83
C LEU A 150 -9.36 -14.53 12.21
N VAL A 151 -9.54 -14.43 10.90
CA VAL A 151 -10.45 -15.27 10.12
C VAL A 151 -9.61 -16.24 9.30
N LYS A 152 -9.82 -17.54 9.51
CA LYS A 152 -9.19 -18.61 8.74
C LYS A 152 -10.18 -19.19 7.75
N SER A 153 -9.74 -19.38 6.51
CA SER A 153 -10.49 -19.96 5.40
C SER A 153 -9.61 -20.99 4.69
N PRO A 154 -9.58 -22.26 5.14
CA PRO A 154 -8.65 -23.26 4.64
C PRO A 154 -8.80 -23.54 3.13
N ASN A 155 -10.00 -23.29 2.60
CA ASN A 155 -10.35 -23.51 1.21
C ASN A 155 -10.22 -22.25 0.33
N ALA A 156 -9.64 -21.15 0.82
CA ALA A 156 -9.47 -19.96 -0.01
C ALA A 156 -8.67 -20.22 -1.30
N LEU A 157 -8.76 -19.30 -2.27
CA LEU A 157 -8.02 -19.37 -3.53
C LEU A 157 -6.51 -19.31 -3.33
N ASN A 158 -6.05 -18.63 -2.28
CA ASN A 158 -4.63 -18.41 -2.01
C ASN A 158 -4.26 -18.78 -0.57
N ARG A 159 -3.10 -19.43 -0.40
CA ARG A 159 -2.47 -19.66 0.91
C ARG A 159 -1.65 -18.43 1.33
N LYS A 160 -2.35 -17.34 1.63
CA LYS A 160 -1.77 -16.03 1.91
C LYS A 160 -2.39 -15.40 3.15
N LYS A 161 -1.55 -14.72 3.93
CA LYS A 161 -1.91 -14.01 5.15
C LYS A 161 -2.06 -12.52 4.86
N VAL A 162 -3.23 -11.97 5.16
CA VAL A 162 -3.50 -10.53 4.99
C VAL A 162 -3.74 -9.88 6.34
N LEU A 163 -3.00 -8.83 6.66
CA LEU A 163 -3.38 -7.89 7.70
C LEU A 163 -4.30 -6.84 7.07
N TRP A 164 -5.56 -6.82 7.47
CA TRP A 164 -6.59 -5.97 6.86
C TRP A 164 -7.09 -4.91 7.84
N LEU A 165 -6.67 -3.67 7.60
CA LEU A 165 -7.06 -2.50 8.36
C LEU A 165 -8.25 -1.81 7.67
N ARG A 166 -9.45 -1.94 8.25
CA ARG A 166 -10.67 -1.59 7.50
C ARG A 166 -11.75 -0.91 8.33
N ASP A 167 -12.42 0.08 7.75
CA ASP A 167 -13.67 0.60 8.33
C ASP A 167 -14.87 -0.31 8.02
N SER A 168 -16.08 0.11 8.36
CA SER A 168 -17.34 -0.62 8.11
C SER A 168 -17.63 -0.96 6.64
N PHE A 169 -17.02 -0.30 5.65
CA PHE A 169 -17.18 -0.67 4.24
C PHE A 169 -16.60 -2.06 3.93
N GLY A 170 -15.57 -2.50 4.64
CA GLY A 170 -15.05 -3.85 4.48
C GLY A 170 -16.04 -4.96 4.88
N THR A 171 -17.21 -4.66 5.47
CA THR A 171 -18.13 -5.71 5.97
C THR A 171 -18.66 -6.50 4.80
N ALA A 172 -19.18 -5.80 3.78
CA ALA A 172 -19.63 -6.42 2.55
C ALA A 172 -18.49 -7.03 1.72
N MET A 173 -17.23 -6.61 1.93
CA MET A 173 -16.08 -7.21 1.27
C MET A 173 -15.59 -8.50 1.94
N SER A 174 -15.90 -8.69 3.22
CA SER A 174 -15.30 -9.74 4.04
C SER A 174 -15.52 -11.18 3.54
N PRO A 175 -16.68 -11.55 2.96
CA PRO A 175 -16.85 -12.90 2.42
C PRO A 175 -15.95 -13.16 1.21
N TYR A 176 -15.74 -12.16 0.36
CA TYR A 176 -14.85 -12.27 -0.79
C TYR A 176 -13.38 -12.35 -0.35
N MET A 177 -13.00 -11.57 0.66
CA MET A 177 -11.67 -11.65 1.27
C MET A 177 -11.39 -13.05 1.84
N ALA A 178 -12.36 -13.67 2.50
CA ALA A 178 -12.24 -15.04 3.00
C ALA A 178 -12.21 -16.10 1.88
N ALA A 179 -12.89 -15.85 0.76
CA ALA A 179 -12.80 -16.72 -0.41
C ALA A 179 -11.44 -16.58 -1.14
N THR A 180 -10.82 -15.40 -1.10
CA THR A 180 -9.53 -15.13 -1.77
C THR A 180 -8.32 -15.53 -0.93
N PHE A 181 -8.30 -15.23 0.38
CA PHE A 181 -7.13 -15.40 1.24
C PHE A 181 -7.37 -16.39 2.39
N SER A 182 -6.42 -17.30 2.62
CA SER A 182 -6.57 -18.35 3.63
C SER A 182 -6.58 -17.82 5.06
N GLU A 183 -5.96 -16.68 5.32
CA GLU A 183 -5.99 -16.03 6.63
C GLU A 183 -6.09 -14.51 6.48
N THR A 184 -7.08 -13.91 7.14
CA THR A 184 -7.21 -12.45 7.25
C THR A 184 -7.24 -12.04 8.73
N LEU A 185 -6.28 -11.23 9.15
CA LEU A 185 -6.27 -10.60 10.46
C LEU A 185 -6.90 -9.21 10.31
N GLN A 186 -8.09 -9.03 10.87
CA GLN A 186 -8.92 -7.85 10.64
C GLN A 186 -8.94 -6.95 11.87
N ILE A 187 -8.78 -5.64 11.67
CA ILE A 187 -8.94 -4.62 12.70
C ILE A 187 -9.40 -3.29 12.09
N HIS A 188 -10.23 -2.53 12.80
CA HIS A 188 -10.62 -1.20 12.37
C HIS A 188 -9.45 -0.22 12.49
N TYR A 189 -9.05 0.41 11.38
CA TYR A 189 -7.87 1.31 11.39
C TYR A 189 -8.00 2.44 12.42
N GLY A 190 -9.21 2.96 12.63
CA GLY A 190 -9.54 4.00 13.62
C GLY A 190 -9.28 3.67 15.09
N VAL A 191 -9.01 2.40 15.45
CA VAL A 191 -8.57 2.00 16.80
C VAL A 191 -7.13 1.47 16.86
N SER A 192 -6.44 1.48 15.73
CA SER A 192 -5.03 1.08 15.63
C SER A 192 -4.12 2.31 15.54
N ASP A 193 -2.97 2.22 16.20
CA ASP A 193 -1.86 3.16 16.08
C ASP A 193 -0.64 2.46 15.42
N ALA A 194 0.42 3.21 15.15
CA ALA A 194 1.61 2.69 14.50
C ALA A 194 2.26 1.54 15.30
N ALA A 195 2.33 1.66 16.63
CA ALA A 195 2.93 0.65 17.49
C ALA A 195 2.16 -0.68 17.45
N MET A 196 0.82 -0.62 17.46
CA MET A 196 -0.04 -1.77 17.29
C MET A 196 0.16 -2.41 15.92
N VAL A 197 0.19 -1.63 14.84
CA VAL A 197 0.40 -2.19 13.49
C VAL A 197 1.75 -2.89 13.40
N VAL A 198 2.82 -2.29 13.91
CA VAL A 198 4.16 -2.91 13.97
C VAL A 198 4.09 -4.23 14.75
N LYS A 199 3.47 -4.25 15.93
CA LYS A 199 3.29 -5.46 16.73
C LYS A 199 2.51 -6.55 15.98
N LEU A 200 1.43 -6.17 15.28
CA LEU A 200 0.62 -7.11 14.49
C LEU A 200 1.43 -7.66 13.32
N VAL A 201 2.15 -6.83 12.57
CA VAL A 201 3.02 -7.28 11.46
C VAL A 201 4.09 -8.23 11.98
N GLN A 202 4.76 -7.90 13.08
CA GLN A 202 5.79 -8.75 13.69
C GLN A 202 5.24 -10.09 14.18
N LYS A 203 4.09 -10.09 14.87
CA LYS A 203 3.47 -11.31 15.44
C LYS A 203 2.81 -12.18 14.36
N TYR A 204 2.08 -11.56 13.43
CA TYR A 204 1.27 -12.27 12.44
C TYR A 204 2.06 -12.67 11.19
N GLN A 205 3.10 -11.89 10.84
CA GLN A 205 3.91 -12.04 9.62
C GLN A 205 3.01 -12.11 8.36
N PRO A 206 2.26 -11.04 8.05
CA PRO A 206 1.40 -11.01 6.86
C PRO A 206 2.22 -10.98 5.56
N ASP A 207 1.69 -11.62 4.51
CA ASP A 207 2.19 -11.45 3.14
C ASP A 207 1.78 -10.08 2.58
N TYR A 208 0.59 -9.60 2.95
CA TYR A 208 0.03 -8.34 2.48
C TYR A 208 -0.62 -7.53 3.61
N VAL A 209 -0.54 -6.21 3.50
CA VAL A 209 -1.26 -5.28 4.37
C VAL A 209 -2.19 -4.46 3.49
N PHE A 210 -3.50 -4.51 3.78
CA PHE A 210 -4.50 -3.74 3.05
C PHE A 210 -5.19 -2.75 3.95
N PHE A 211 -5.48 -1.57 3.38
CA PHE A 211 -6.39 -0.60 3.96
C PHE A 211 -7.67 -0.51 3.14
N THR A 212 -8.83 -0.59 3.80
CA THR A 212 -10.11 -0.25 3.19
C THR A 212 -10.69 0.95 3.90
N VAL A 213 -10.79 2.06 3.17
CA VAL A 213 -11.09 3.38 3.70
C VAL A 213 -12.18 4.00 2.83
N VAL A 214 -13.26 4.45 3.46
CA VAL A 214 -14.26 5.25 2.77
C VAL A 214 -13.65 6.59 2.32
N GLU A 215 -13.99 7.03 1.10
CA GLU A 215 -13.35 8.18 0.43
C GLU A 215 -13.18 9.42 1.32
N ARG A 216 -14.22 9.79 2.09
CA ARG A 216 -14.19 10.95 3.00
C ARG A 216 -13.07 10.88 4.05
N ASN A 217 -12.60 9.68 4.38
CA ASN A 217 -11.53 9.42 5.34
C ASN A 217 -10.17 9.18 4.67
N ALA A 218 -10.11 9.05 3.34
CA ALA A 218 -8.85 8.85 2.61
C ALA A 218 -7.89 10.05 2.75
N ARG A 219 -8.41 11.20 3.16
CA ARG A 219 -7.66 12.44 3.43
C ARG A 219 -7.44 12.71 4.92
N ALA A 220 -7.65 11.72 5.80
CA ALA A 220 -7.36 11.87 7.22
C ALA A 220 -5.84 11.94 7.45
N PRO A 221 -5.35 12.58 8.53
CA PRO A 221 -3.91 12.76 8.80
C PRO A 221 -3.04 11.51 8.68
N ARG A 222 -3.60 10.35 9.01
CA ARG A 222 -2.90 9.06 8.90
C ARG A 222 -2.56 8.61 7.47
N PHE A 223 -3.17 9.23 6.46
CA PHE A 223 -3.00 8.95 5.04
C PHE A 223 -2.41 10.15 4.29
N GLU A 224 -1.99 11.21 5.00
CA GLU A 224 -1.35 12.39 4.39
C GLU A 224 0.04 12.08 3.84
N GLN A 225 0.72 11.06 4.40
CA GLN A 225 2.03 10.64 3.98
C GLN A 225 1.93 9.37 3.13
N ALA A 226 2.65 9.37 2.00
CA ALA A 226 2.84 8.15 1.22
C ALA A 226 3.55 7.09 2.07
N PRO A 227 3.32 5.79 1.81
CA PRO A 227 4.10 4.74 2.45
C PRO A 227 5.60 5.02 2.29
N PRO A 228 6.43 4.82 3.33
CA PRO A 228 7.86 4.97 3.19
C PRO A 228 8.37 4.03 2.11
N LEU A 229 9.40 4.48 1.39
CA LEU A 229 10.02 3.69 0.34
C LEU A 229 10.50 2.35 0.89
N HIS A 230 10.16 1.25 0.22
CA HIS A 230 10.62 -0.06 0.65
C HIS A 230 12.09 -0.25 0.24
N VAL A 231 12.98 -0.21 1.23
CA VAL A 231 14.41 -0.47 1.04
C VAL A 231 14.67 -1.95 1.28
N THR A 232 15.30 -2.60 0.31
CA THR A 232 15.64 -4.03 0.37
C THR A 232 17.15 -4.22 0.32
N ALA A 233 17.64 -5.42 0.61
CA ALA A 233 19.01 -5.76 0.22
C ALA A 233 19.12 -5.87 -1.31
N LYS A 234 20.33 -5.71 -1.85
CA LYS A 234 20.58 -5.92 -3.27
C LYS A 234 20.07 -7.30 -3.75
N PRO A 235 19.17 -7.35 -4.75
CA PRO A 235 18.68 -8.61 -5.29
C PRO A 235 19.80 -9.47 -5.89
N ALA A 236 19.74 -10.79 -5.73
CA ALA A 236 20.74 -11.71 -6.26
C ALA A 236 20.82 -11.70 -7.79
N ASN A 237 19.71 -11.38 -8.46
CA ASN A 237 19.59 -11.29 -9.91
C ASN A 237 19.80 -9.87 -10.47
N PHE A 238 20.26 -8.92 -9.64
CA PHE A 238 20.49 -7.55 -10.07
C PHE A 238 21.61 -7.47 -11.12
N VAL A 239 21.35 -6.74 -12.20
CA VAL A 239 22.32 -6.49 -13.28
C VAL A 239 22.72 -5.01 -13.26
N ALA A 240 23.96 -4.74 -12.85
CA ALA A 240 24.54 -3.40 -12.86
C ALA A 240 24.71 -2.91 -14.31
N MET A 241 24.11 -1.76 -14.63
CA MET A 241 24.26 -1.09 -15.92
C MET A 241 25.28 0.05 -15.86
N ALA A 242 25.40 0.68 -14.69
CA ALA A 242 26.45 1.64 -14.39
C ALA A 242 26.95 1.50 -12.96
N ARG A 243 28.20 1.88 -12.76
CA ARG A 243 28.85 1.94 -11.45
C ARG A 243 29.17 3.38 -11.11
N GLY A 244 28.91 3.75 -9.86
CA GLY A 244 29.20 5.04 -9.29
C GLY A 244 30.65 5.11 -8.83
N THR A 245 31.37 6.14 -9.26
CA THR A 245 32.66 6.53 -8.69
C THR A 245 32.48 7.84 -7.95
N GLU A 246 32.94 7.91 -6.70
CA GLU A 246 32.88 9.13 -5.90
C GLU A 246 33.52 10.30 -6.65
N SER A 247 32.80 11.41 -6.75
CA SER A 247 33.24 12.63 -7.43
C SER A 247 33.37 13.83 -6.49
N SER A 248 32.59 13.87 -5.40
CA SER A 248 32.66 14.93 -4.40
C SER A 248 32.03 14.51 -3.07
N ALA A 249 32.48 15.18 -2.01
CA ALA A 249 31.97 15.06 -0.65
C ALA A 249 31.71 16.46 -0.07
N ASN A 250 30.75 16.59 0.84
CA ASN A 250 30.48 17.82 1.59
C ASN A 250 30.24 17.48 3.05
N ASP A 251 30.67 18.35 3.98
CA ASP A 251 30.55 18.15 5.43
C ASP A 251 31.05 16.78 5.93
N LEU A 252 32.05 16.25 5.23
CA LEU A 252 32.67 14.95 5.47
C LEU A 252 34.20 15.10 5.45
N ALA A 253 34.87 14.63 6.50
CA ALA A 253 36.33 14.55 6.56
C ALA A 253 36.80 13.11 6.33
N ALA A 254 37.59 12.89 5.28
CA ALA A 254 38.11 11.56 4.95
C ALA A 254 39.00 11.00 6.08
N VAL A 255 38.80 9.72 6.40
CA VAL A 255 39.60 9.00 7.38
C VAL A 255 40.83 8.40 6.69
N PRO A 256 42.06 8.69 7.16
CA PRO A 256 43.27 8.17 6.54
C PRO A 256 43.26 6.64 6.42
N ALA A 257 43.72 6.13 5.25
CA ALA A 257 43.81 4.70 4.95
C ALA A 257 42.49 3.91 5.06
N SER A 258 41.35 4.60 4.96
CA SER A 258 40.01 4.00 4.97
C SER A 258 39.16 4.59 3.84
N ARG A 259 38.03 3.94 3.53
CA ARG A 259 36.95 4.52 2.71
C ARG A 259 35.91 5.28 3.55
N ALA A 260 36.18 5.43 4.85
CA ALA A 260 35.28 6.07 5.80
C ALA A 260 35.46 7.58 5.82
N TYR A 261 34.38 8.25 6.16
CA TYR A 261 34.30 9.67 6.42
C TYR A 261 33.83 9.90 7.86
N ARG A 262 34.35 10.94 8.49
CA ARG A 262 33.79 11.51 9.71
C ARG A 262 32.82 12.62 9.31
N VAL A 263 31.61 12.61 9.84
CA VAL A 263 30.64 13.71 9.65
C VAL A 263 31.11 14.94 10.42
N THR A 264 31.22 16.08 9.74
CA THR A 264 31.75 17.34 10.30
C THR A 264 30.77 18.49 10.28
N GLY A 265 29.64 18.37 9.58
CA GLY A 265 28.66 19.44 9.41
C GLY A 265 27.24 18.92 9.20
N GLY A 266 26.34 19.85 8.85
CA GLY A 266 24.89 19.62 8.81
C GLY A 266 24.35 19.10 7.48
N ASP A 267 25.12 19.21 6.39
CA ASP A 267 24.74 18.81 5.02
C ASP A 267 25.71 17.75 4.49
N ALA A 268 25.82 16.63 5.19
CA ALA A 268 26.79 15.58 4.87
C ALA A 268 26.34 14.72 3.69
N PHE A 269 27.09 14.73 2.59
CA PHE A 269 26.75 13.95 1.39
C PHE A 269 27.95 13.49 0.57
N LEU A 270 27.72 12.45 -0.23
CA LEU A 270 28.64 11.96 -1.26
C LEU A 270 27.95 11.95 -2.63
N THR A 271 28.61 12.47 -3.65
CA THR A 271 28.16 12.37 -5.05
C THR A 271 28.98 11.33 -5.79
N PHE A 272 28.30 10.51 -6.58
CA PHE A 272 28.89 9.44 -7.38
C PHE A 272 28.55 9.65 -8.86
N LYS A 273 29.57 9.83 -9.69
CA LYS A 273 29.42 9.87 -11.14
C LYS A 273 29.23 8.44 -11.68
N LEU A 274 28.17 8.24 -12.44
CA LEU A 274 27.85 6.95 -13.06
C LEU A 274 28.55 6.80 -14.40
N ALA A 275 29.15 5.63 -14.63
CA ALA A 275 29.74 5.26 -15.90
C ALA A 275 29.29 3.83 -16.31
N PRO A 276 28.76 3.65 -17.54
CA PRO A 276 28.31 4.69 -18.48
C PRO A 276 27.11 5.50 -17.93
N ALA A 277 26.69 6.54 -18.65
CA ALA A 277 25.39 7.17 -18.40
C ALA A 277 24.27 6.20 -18.82
N VAL A 278 23.16 6.18 -18.08
CA VAL A 278 22.08 5.20 -18.27
C VAL A 278 20.76 5.92 -18.52
N ARG A 279 20.00 5.48 -19.52
CA ARG A 279 18.63 5.97 -19.71
C ARG A 279 17.74 5.44 -18.59
N ALA A 280 16.97 6.31 -17.96
CA ALA A 280 16.08 5.96 -16.86
C ALA A 280 15.05 4.87 -17.22
N ALA A 281 14.68 4.73 -18.50
CA ALA A 281 13.84 3.63 -18.99
C ALA A 281 14.50 2.24 -18.90
N GLU A 282 15.82 2.15 -18.81
CA GLU A 282 16.56 0.89 -18.82
C GLU A 282 16.94 0.39 -17.42
N ALA A 283 16.95 1.28 -16.43
CA ALA A 283 17.27 0.97 -15.05
C ALA A 283 16.09 1.29 -14.13
N SER A 284 15.81 0.39 -13.19
CA SER A 284 14.75 0.56 -12.20
C SER A 284 15.29 0.69 -10.79
N ARG A 285 16.58 0.41 -10.55
CA ARG A 285 17.12 0.26 -9.19
C ARG A 285 18.47 0.92 -8.98
N VAL A 286 18.60 1.60 -7.85
CA VAL A 286 19.91 2.01 -7.29
C VAL A 286 20.23 1.10 -6.12
N THR A 287 21.47 0.64 -6.06
CA THR A 287 22.00 -0.15 -4.95
C THR A 287 23.27 0.49 -4.41
N PHE A 288 23.49 0.38 -3.10
CA PHE A 288 24.71 0.83 -2.43
C PHE A 288 24.88 0.09 -1.10
N ASN A 289 26.11 0.04 -0.60
CA ASN A 289 26.37 -0.36 0.76
C ASN A 289 26.49 0.88 1.64
N LEU A 290 25.88 0.82 2.82
CA LEU A 290 26.02 1.82 3.87
C LEU A 290 26.76 1.19 5.04
N GLY A 291 27.78 1.86 5.55
CA GLY A 291 28.33 1.55 6.87
C GLY A 291 28.16 2.76 7.78
N CYS A 292 27.78 2.45 9.02
CA CYS A 292 27.63 3.40 10.10
C CYS A 292 28.21 2.80 11.39
N ASP A 293 28.79 3.64 12.25
CA ASP A 293 29.38 3.23 13.54
C ASP A 293 28.36 2.66 14.52
N ASP A 294 27.13 3.19 14.54
CA ASP A 294 26.01 2.52 15.21
C ASP A 294 25.36 1.49 14.27
N LYS A 295 25.89 0.26 14.34
CA LYS A 295 25.53 -0.85 13.44
C LYS A 295 24.08 -1.34 13.54
N SER A 296 23.24 -0.70 14.37
CA SER A 296 21.90 -1.21 14.71
C SER A 296 20.74 -0.29 14.35
N VAL A 297 20.99 0.99 14.04
CA VAL A 297 19.93 1.98 13.80
C VAL A 297 19.80 2.28 12.31
N ALA A 298 18.56 2.38 11.84
CA ALA A 298 18.29 2.82 10.48
C ALA A 298 18.62 4.32 10.35
N VAL A 299 19.35 4.69 9.29
CA VAL A 299 19.86 6.03 9.04
C VAL A 299 18.94 6.73 8.02
N PRO A 300 18.40 7.92 8.33
CA PRO A 300 17.62 8.69 7.37
C PRO A 300 18.54 9.22 6.26
N VAL A 301 18.21 8.88 5.02
CA VAL A 301 19.00 9.18 3.82
C VAL A 301 18.12 9.82 2.77
N GLN A 302 18.68 10.80 2.05
CA GLN A 302 18.10 11.31 0.82
C GLN A 302 18.97 10.88 -0.37
N LEU A 303 18.35 10.22 -1.36
CA LEU A 303 18.98 9.88 -2.63
C LEU A 303 18.50 10.86 -3.69
N LEU A 304 19.44 11.52 -4.36
CA LEU A 304 19.21 12.40 -5.50
C LEU A 304 19.82 11.77 -6.77
N TRP A 305 19.24 12.04 -7.93
CA TRP A 305 19.81 11.61 -9.23
C TRP A 305 19.88 12.77 -10.21
N HIS A 306 20.93 12.77 -11.03
CA HIS A 306 21.22 13.85 -11.99
C HIS A 306 20.97 13.39 -13.41
N ALA A 307 20.20 14.16 -14.16
CA ALA A 307 20.18 14.08 -15.61
C ALA A 307 21.40 14.82 -16.20
N ALA A 308 21.85 14.44 -17.39
CA ALA A 308 23.04 15.01 -18.05
C ALA A 308 23.03 16.54 -18.22
N ASP A 309 21.86 17.15 -18.15
CA ASP A 309 21.55 18.57 -18.38
C ASP A 309 21.10 19.34 -17.13
N GLY A 310 21.03 18.69 -15.96
CA GLY A 310 20.42 19.25 -14.75
C GLY A 310 21.33 19.27 -13.52
N HIS A 311 21.12 20.27 -12.64
CA HIS A 311 21.65 20.27 -11.28
C HIS A 311 20.79 19.38 -10.36
N PRO A 312 21.35 18.84 -9.27
CA PRO A 312 20.55 18.21 -8.22
C PRO A 312 19.42 19.13 -7.78
N SER A 313 18.22 18.56 -7.68
CA SER A 313 17.02 19.27 -7.27
C SER A 313 16.24 18.37 -6.31
N GLU A 314 15.62 18.97 -5.30
CA GLU A 314 14.68 18.30 -4.41
C GLU A 314 13.58 17.55 -5.18
N ALA A 315 13.19 18.05 -6.34
CA ALA A 315 12.19 17.42 -7.20
C ALA A 315 12.66 16.07 -7.79
N LEU A 316 13.96 15.78 -7.82
CA LEU A 316 14.57 14.54 -8.32
C LEU A 316 15.26 13.79 -7.18
N SER A 317 14.53 13.64 -6.08
CA SER A 317 15.05 12.99 -4.87
C SER A 317 14.01 12.08 -4.21
N VAL A 318 14.49 11.22 -3.33
CA VAL A 318 13.67 10.42 -2.43
C VAL A 318 14.32 10.30 -1.07
N ARG A 319 13.52 10.39 -0.01
CA ARG A 319 13.95 10.16 1.38
C ARG A 319 13.51 8.78 1.86
N PHE A 320 14.38 8.08 2.57
CA PHE A 320 14.10 6.75 3.13
C PHE A 320 15.02 6.42 4.30
N MET A 321 14.69 5.35 5.03
CA MET A 321 15.54 4.82 6.10
C MET A 321 16.44 3.72 5.53
N ALA A 322 17.75 3.97 5.47
CA ALA A 322 18.76 2.99 5.07
C ALA A 322 19.24 2.19 6.28
N THR A 323 19.65 0.95 6.10
CA THR A 323 20.26 0.15 7.17
C THR A 323 21.74 -0.10 6.90
N PRO A 324 22.59 -0.22 7.93
CA PRO A 324 23.97 -0.66 7.72
C PRO A 324 24.00 -2.01 6.96
N GLY A 325 24.76 -2.06 5.87
CA GLY A 325 24.81 -3.18 4.93
C GLY A 325 24.32 -2.78 3.54
N SER A 326 23.80 -3.76 2.81
CA SER A 326 23.35 -3.58 1.42
C SER A 326 21.95 -2.98 1.37
N ASN A 327 21.79 -1.92 0.58
CA ASN A 327 20.52 -1.23 0.34
C ASN A 327 20.21 -1.22 -1.17
N SER A 328 18.95 -1.39 -1.53
CA SER A 328 18.39 -1.37 -2.87
C SER A 328 17.06 -0.66 -2.86
N ILE A 329 16.96 0.31 -3.76
CA ILE A 329 15.81 1.18 -3.93
C ILE A 329 15.27 0.97 -5.33
N ASP A 330 13.97 0.73 -5.44
CA ASP A 330 13.26 0.69 -6.72
C ASP A 330 12.80 2.10 -7.11
N LEU A 331 13.50 2.73 -8.04
CA LEU A 331 13.20 4.06 -8.54
C LEU A 331 12.02 4.06 -9.50
N ALA A 332 11.68 2.93 -10.12
CA ALA A 332 10.49 2.84 -10.98
C ALA A 332 9.20 3.12 -10.17
N THR A 333 9.23 2.94 -8.84
CA THR A 333 8.11 3.28 -7.95
C THR A 333 8.08 4.76 -7.54
N LEU A 334 8.95 5.64 -8.06
CA LEU A 334 8.96 7.08 -7.73
C LEU A 334 8.35 7.96 -8.83
N PRO A 335 7.41 8.88 -8.53
CA PRO A 335 6.81 9.74 -9.57
C PRO A 335 7.84 10.62 -10.31
N ALA A 336 8.91 11.02 -9.60
CA ALA A 336 9.99 11.81 -10.17
C ALA A 336 10.93 11.03 -11.12
N TRP A 337 10.82 9.70 -11.19
CA TRP A 337 11.63 8.89 -12.10
C TRP A 337 11.07 8.93 -13.52
N GLN A 338 11.59 9.84 -14.34
CA GLN A 338 11.13 10.05 -15.72
C GLN A 338 11.90 9.17 -16.72
N PRO A 339 11.23 8.29 -17.50
CA PRO A 339 11.89 7.32 -18.39
C PRO A 339 12.79 7.93 -19.49
N THR A 340 12.54 9.18 -19.88
CA THR A 340 13.25 9.88 -20.94
C THR A 340 14.59 10.47 -20.49
N ALA A 341 14.84 10.58 -19.19
CA ALA A 341 16.06 11.17 -18.65
C ALA A 341 17.28 10.25 -18.86
N THR A 342 18.45 10.85 -19.06
CA THR A 342 19.75 10.14 -19.06
C THR A 342 20.47 10.45 -17.77
N ILE A 343 20.62 9.44 -16.91
CA ILE A 343 21.16 9.57 -15.57
C ILE A 343 22.69 9.44 -15.61
N THR A 344 23.38 10.44 -15.05
CA THR A 344 24.85 10.55 -15.11
C THR A 344 25.51 10.53 -13.74
N ALA A 345 24.75 10.76 -12.66
CA ALA A 345 25.25 10.73 -11.31
C ALA A 345 24.11 10.49 -10.31
N VAL A 346 24.49 10.04 -9.12
CA VAL A 346 23.63 9.97 -7.93
C VAL A 346 24.33 10.66 -6.77
N ARG A 347 23.58 11.32 -5.91
CA ARG A 347 24.07 11.94 -4.68
C ARG A 347 23.30 11.32 -3.50
N ILE A 348 24.02 10.95 -2.45
CA ILE A 348 23.47 10.31 -1.26
C ILE A 348 23.81 11.18 -0.05
N ASP A 349 22.76 11.65 0.62
CA ASP A 349 22.84 12.59 1.73
C ASP A 349 22.44 11.90 3.02
N LEU A 350 23.12 12.25 4.10
CA LEU A 350 22.64 12.01 5.45
C LEU A 350 21.65 13.11 5.83
N ASP A 351 20.36 12.79 5.80
CA ASP A 351 19.26 13.74 6.09
C ASP A 351 19.24 14.13 7.59
N SER A 352 19.98 13.40 8.43
CA SER A 352 20.27 13.77 9.82
C SER A 352 21.75 13.48 10.16
N PRO A 353 22.58 14.51 10.41
CA PRO A 353 24.02 14.35 10.67
C PRO A 353 24.31 13.62 11.99
N ASP A 354 23.40 13.70 12.97
CA ASP A 354 23.53 13.00 14.25
C ASP A 354 23.20 11.50 14.16
N ALA A 355 22.60 11.05 13.04
CA ALA A 355 22.22 9.66 12.87
C ALA A 355 23.41 8.74 12.56
N CYS A 356 24.55 9.30 12.11
CA CYS A 356 25.74 8.52 11.81
C CYS A 356 27.01 9.38 11.92
N SER A 357 27.90 9.08 12.87
CA SER A 357 29.09 9.90 13.06
C SER A 357 30.25 9.50 12.14
N MET A 358 30.27 8.23 11.74
CA MET A 358 31.27 7.66 10.82
C MET A 358 30.58 6.93 9.67
N LEU A 359 30.72 7.49 8.47
CA LEU A 359 30.01 7.06 7.27
C LEU A 359 30.94 6.31 6.30
N THR A 360 30.48 5.19 5.75
CA THR A 360 31.02 4.63 4.50
C THR A 360 29.89 4.41 3.52
N ILE A 361 30.05 4.89 2.28
CA ILE A 361 29.13 4.56 1.18
C ILE A 361 29.97 4.00 0.04
N ASP A 362 29.67 2.77 -0.38
CA ASP A 362 30.34 2.13 -1.51
C ASP A 362 29.41 1.25 -2.34
N ALA A 363 29.96 0.59 -3.35
CA ALA A 363 29.23 -0.28 -4.27
C ALA A 363 27.96 0.37 -4.86
N VAL A 364 28.05 1.68 -5.14
CA VAL A 364 26.96 2.44 -5.76
C VAL A 364 26.79 1.97 -7.20
N GLU A 365 25.61 1.45 -7.52
CA GLU A 365 25.29 0.89 -8.84
C GLU A 365 23.87 1.28 -9.26
N LEU A 366 23.69 1.54 -10.56
CA LEU A 366 22.38 1.76 -11.19
C LEU A 366 22.12 0.60 -12.17
N GLY A 367 20.95 -0.02 -12.08
CA GLY A 367 20.62 -1.22 -12.84
C GLY A 367 19.18 -1.68 -12.67
N ARG A 368 18.95 -2.99 -12.85
CA ARG A 368 17.63 -3.62 -12.73
C ARG A 368 17.72 -5.03 -12.19
#